data_AF-A0AAW2NRG9-F1
#
_entry.id   AF-A0AAW2NRG9-F1
#
_cell.length_a   1.000
_cell.length_b   1.000
_cell.length_c   1.000
_cell.angle_alpha   90.00
_cell.angle_beta   90.00
_cell.angle_gamma   90.00
#
_symmetry.space_group_name_H-M   'P 1'
#
loop_
_entity.id
_entity.type
_entity.pdbx_description
1 polymer ?
#
loop_
_entity_poly.entity_id
_entity_poly.type
_entity_poly.pdbx_seq_one_letter_code
_entity_poly.pdbx_strand_id
1 'polypeptide(L)'
;MVTSWILNAMTKSVSKAFLYTKSSRQLWLDFEERGPLVHQLRCAIASITQGTSTVVDYFNNLTALWDKLECLMPTKICTCGLCICGFTKITTEEDNLTKLVQFFMGFDDSYDGIRNRILVMDPFPSINKAYSIVLRVERQRLVNMQNNDNSEGVALHTKWTNNKGVIGQRNGYKGKGTADKRSLTCSKSNLF
;
A
#
# COMPACT_ATOMS: atom_id res chain seq x y z
N MET A 1 -14.39 2.47 46.78
CA MET A 1 -15.21 3.68 46.51
C MET A 1 -14.50 4.63 45.55
N VAL A 2 -13.25 5.04 45.82
CA VAL A 2 -12.46 5.94 44.93
C VAL A 2 -12.10 5.30 43.57
N THR A 3 -11.72 4.02 43.55
CA THR A 3 -11.44 3.28 42.30
C THR A 3 -12.60 3.34 41.31
N SER A 4 -13.83 3.08 41.77
CA SER A 4 -15.04 3.12 40.95
C SER A 4 -15.33 4.52 40.39
N TRP A 5 -15.03 5.58 41.14
CA TRP A 5 -15.18 6.96 40.68
C TRP A 5 -14.18 7.30 39.58
N ILE A 6 -12.91 6.93 39.77
CA ILE A 6 -11.87 7.13 38.76
C ILE A 6 -12.20 6.33 37.49
N LEU A 7 -12.63 5.08 37.62
CA LEU A 7 -13.02 4.24 36.49
C LEU A 7 -14.25 4.77 35.73
N ASN A 8 -15.19 5.42 36.42
CA ASN A 8 -16.37 6.05 35.80
C ASN A 8 -16.04 7.39 35.12
N ALA A 9 -15.02 8.10 35.58
CA ALA A 9 -14.55 9.33 34.94
C ALA A 9 -13.75 9.06 33.65
N MET A 10 -13.29 7.83 33.44
CA MET A 10 -12.52 7.41 32.27
C MET A 10 -13.43 6.95 31.12
N THR A 11 -12.93 7.05 29.88
CA THR A 11 -13.57 6.42 28.72
C THR A 11 -13.64 4.89 28.90
N LYS A 12 -14.75 4.28 28.45
CA LYS A 12 -15.05 2.85 28.64
C LYS A 12 -13.97 1.90 28.09
N SER A 13 -13.13 2.36 27.17
CA SER A 13 -12.00 1.59 26.63
C SER A 13 -10.82 1.55 27.59
N VAL A 14 -10.54 2.65 28.27
CA VAL A 14 -9.42 2.82 29.21
C VAL A 14 -9.76 2.21 30.57
N SER A 15 -10.98 2.45 31.09
CA SER A 15 -11.40 1.91 32.39
C SER A 15 -11.37 0.37 32.43
N LYS A 16 -11.61 -0.29 31.29
CA LYS A 16 -11.53 -1.75 31.18
C LYS A 16 -10.14 -2.33 31.45
N ALA A 17 -9.07 -1.57 31.18
CA ALA A 17 -7.70 -2.03 31.44
C ALA A 17 -7.36 -2.05 32.94
N PHE A 18 -8.12 -1.32 33.76
CA PHE A 18 -7.86 -1.12 35.19
C PHE A 18 -8.96 -1.72 36.09
N LEU A 19 -9.89 -2.50 35.50
CA LEU A 19 -11.02 -3.14 36.19
C LEU A 19 -10.58 -4.05 37.35
N TYR A 20 -9.39 -4.62 37.28
CA TYR A 20 -8.85 -5.56 38.27
C TYR A 20 -7.80 -4.93 39.21
N THR A 21 -7.55 -3.62 39.11
CA THR A 21 -6.55 -2.98 39.96
C THR A 21 -7.07 -2.89 41.40
N LYS A 22 -6.31 -3.47 42.34
CA LYS A 22 -6.73 -3.63 43.74
C LYS A 22 -6.67 -2.34 44.57
N SER A 23 -5.95 -1.33 44.10
CA SER A 23 -5.72 -0.06 44.80
C SER A 23 -5.94 1.13 43.87
N SER A 24 -6.68 2.14 44.34
CA SER A 24 -6.84 3.42 43.63
C SER A 24 -5.53 4.15 43.43
N ARG A 25 -4.57 3.97 44.34
CA ARG A 25 -3.25 4.60 44.24
C ARG A 25 -2.42 3.97 43.12
N GLN A 26 -2.43 2.65 43.00
CA GLN A 26 -1.76 1.97 41.89
C GLN A 26 -2.41 2.33 40.55
N LEU A 27 -3.74 2.37 40.51
CA LEU A 27 -4.48 2.78 39.32
C LEU A 27 -4.10 4.21 38.88
N TRP A 28 -3.98 5.14 39.83
CA TRP A 28 -3.58 6.51 39.56
C TRP A 28 -2.13 6.61 39.05
N LEU A 29 -1.19 5.90 39.69
CA LEU A 29 0.22 5.87 39.27
C LEU A 29 0.37 5.24 37.88
N ASP A 30 -0.31 4.13 37.61
CA ASP A 30 -0.30 3.50 36.29
C ASP A 30 -0.87 4.44 35.21
N PHE A 31 -1.85 5.28 35.57
CA PHE A 31 -2.40 6.28 34.66
C PHE A 31 -1.44 7.46 34.43
N GLU A 32 -0.84 7.95 35.51
CA GLU A 32 0.13 9.05 35.50
C GLU A 32 1.39 8.70 34.71
N GLU A 33 1.83 7.44 34.75
CA GLU A 33 2.99 6.98 33.96
C GLU A 33 2.61 6.67 32.50
N ARG A 34 1.42 6.10 32.24
CA ARG A 34 1.02 5.68 30.88
C ARG A 34 0.55 6.84 30.01
N GLY A 35 -0.12 7.84 30.58
CA GLY A 35 -0.68 8.97 29.82
C GLY A 35 0.39 9.77 29.04
N PRO A 36 1.43 10.30 29.72
CA PRO A 36 2.51 11.05 29.08
C PRO A 36 3.29 10.20 28.07
N LEU A 37 3.52 8.92 28.36
CA LEU A 37 4.26 8.02 27.47
C LEU A 37 3.48 7.74 26.17
N VAL A 38 2.17 7.49 26.27
CA VAL A 38 1.30 7.32 25.08
C VAL A 38 1.26 8.61 24.25
N HIS A 39 1.19 9.77 24.90
CA HIS A 39 1.26 11.05 24.20
C HIS A 39 2.61 11.22 23.47
N GLN A 40 3.72 10.95 24.16
CA GLN A 40 5.06 11.04 23.58
C GLN A 40 5.21 10.12 22.35
N LEU A 41 4.72 8.87 22.42
CA LEU A 41 4.75 7.94 21.29
C LEU A 41 3.89 8.44 20.12
N ARG A 42 2.70 9.00 20.40
CA ARG A 42 1.84 9.59 19.35
C ARG A 42 2.51 10.79 18.69
N CYS A 43 3.17 11.64 19.45
CA CYS A 43 3.96 12.74 18.91
C CYS A 43 5.13 12.22 18.08
N ALA A 44 5.83 11.18 18.54
CA ALA A 44 6.94 10.58 17.80
C ALA A 44 6.45 10.02 16.44
N ILE A 45 5.32 9.29 16.42
CA ILE A 45 4.69 8.80 15.19
C ILE A 45 4.28 9.96 14.27
N ALA A 46 3.77 11.06 14.80
CA ALA A 46 3.39 12.21 13.98
C ALA A 46 4.60 12.97 13.42
N SER A 47 5.72 12.98 14.15
CA SER A 47 6.94 13.68 13.75
C SER A 47 7.85 12.89 12.82
N ILE A 48 7.65 11.57 12.68
CA ILE A 48 8.54 10.73 11.88
C ILE A 48 8.30 10.97 10.39
N THR A 49 9.34 11.42 9.71
CA THR A 49 9.35 11.66 8.26
C THR A 49 10.45 10.81 7.62
N GLN A 50 10.23 10.34 6.39
CA GLN A 50 11.22 9.54 5.66
C GLN A 50 12.54 10.31 5.47
N GLY A 51 12.47 11.60 5.14
CA GLY A 51 13.66 12.43 4.92
C GLY A 51 14.61 11.80 3.89
N THR A 52 15.87 11.59 4.26
CA THR A 52 16.89 10.97 3.41
C THR A 52 17.03 9.44 3.63
N SER A 53 16.20 8.84 4.47
CA SER A 53 16.27 7.40 4.79
C SER A 53 15.55 6.54 3.75
N THR A 54 15.94 5.27 3.65
CA THR A 54 15.26 4.33 2.74
C THR A 54 13.82 4.06 3.20
N VAL A 55 12.93 3.71 2.27
CA VAL A 55 11.54 3.35 2.60
C VAL A 55 11.50 2.19 3.61
N VAL A 56 12.45 1.27 3.52
CA VAL A 56 12.58 0.11 4.42
C VAL A 56 12.90 0.56 5.85
N ASP A 57 13.90 1.41 6.03
CA ASP A 57 14.31 1.90 7.36
C ASP A 57 13.20 2.72 8.01
N TYR A 58 12.55 3.58 7.21
CA TYR A 58 11.38 4.34 7.66
C TYR A 58 10.25 3.43 8.14
N PHE A 59 9.90 2.42 7.34
CA PHE A 59 8.82 1.47 7.69
C PHE A 59 9.14 0.68 8.96
N ASN A 60 10.39 0.23 9.13
CA ASN A 60 10.81 -0.49 10.32
C ASN A 60 10.73 0.38 11.59
N ASN A 61 11.19 1.62 11.52
CA ASN A 61 11.11 2.56 12.64
C ASN A 61 9.66 2.88 13.03
N LEU A 62 8.80 3.08 12.03
CA LEU A 62 7.38 3.33 12.24
C LEU A 62 6.68 2.11 12.85
N THR A 63 6.98 0.91 12.36
CA THR A 63 6.46 -0.35 12.92
C THR A 63 6.88 -0.53 14.37
N ALA A 64 8.14 -0.27 14.71
CA ALA A 64 8.62 -0.34 16.09
C ALA A 64 7.91 0.63 17.04
N LEU A 65 7.52 1.82 16.55
CA LEU A 65 6.71 2.78 17.33
C LEU A 65 5.27 2.28 17.52
N TRP A 66 4.66 1.70 16.48
CA TRP A 66 3.34 1.08 16.60
C TRP A 66 3.35 -0.09 17.57
N ASP A 67 4.36 -0.96 17.52
CA ASP A 67 4.47 -2.10 18.44
C ASP A 67 4.57 -1.63 19.89
N LYS A 68 5.38 -0.59 20.16
CA LYS A 68 5.46 0.03 21.50
C LYS A 68 4.11 0.60 21.94
N LEU A 69 3.39 1.25 21.04
CA LEU A 69 2.07 1.81 21.33
C LEU A 69 1.04 0.68 21.61
N GLU A 70 1.11 -0.40 20.86
CA GLU A 70 0.24 -1.58 20.99
C GLU A 70 0.49 -2.34 22.30
N CYS A 71 1.75 -2.42 22.76
CA CYS A 71 2.08 -2.94 24.10
C CYS A 71 1.42 -2.11 25.22
N LEU A 72 1.35 -0.79 25.08
CA LEU A 72 0.72 0.09 26.07
C LEU A 72 -0.80 0.13 25.94
N MET A 73 -1.32 0.00 24.73
CA MET A 73 -2.74 0.10 24.38
C MET A 73 -3.17 -1.10 23.54
N PRO A 74 -3.26 -2.30 24.14
CA PRO A 74 -3.62 -3.50 23.39
C PRO A 74 -5.05 -3.42 22.88
N THR A 75 -5.21 -3.74 21.59
CA THR A 75 -6.51 -3.76 20.91
C THR A 75 -7.45 -4.73 21.61
N LYS A 76 -8.66 -4.27 21.93
CA LYS A 76 -9.62 -5.07 22.68
C LYS A 76 -10.37 -5.99 21.73
N ILE A 77 -10.20 -7.30 21.91
CA ILE A 77 -10.92 -8.34 21.17
C ILE A 77 -12.21 -8.67 21.93
N CYS A 78 -13.34 -8.88 21.23
CA CYS A 78 -14.53 -9.37 21.94
C CYS A 78 -14.24 -10.77 22.47
N THR A 79 -14.37 -10.94 23.79
CA THR A 79 -14.28 -12.24 24.47
C THR A 79 -15.61 -13.01 24.43
N CYS A 80 -16.63 -12.43 23.79
CA CYS A 80 -17.87 -13.11 23.52
C CYS A 80 -17.61 -14.22 22.49
N GLY A 81 -17.47 -15.46 22.94
CA GLY A 81 -17.11 -16.63 22.11
C GLY A 81 -18.06 -16.91 20.91
N LEU A 82 -19.15 -16.14 20.79
CA LEU A 82 -20.12 -16.13 19.68
C LEU A 82 -20.40 -14.69 19.17
N CYS A 83 -19.41 -13.79 19.06
CA CYS A 83 -19.63 -12.46 18.46
C CYS A 83 -20.04 -12.57 16.98
N ILE A 84 -21.32 -12.44 16.69
CA ILE A 84 -21.82 -12.15 15.31
C ILE A 84 -21.63 -10.65 15.00
N CYS A 85 -21.32 -9.85 16.02
CA CYS A 85 -21.22 -8.39 15.98
C CYS A 85 -20.13 -7.80 15.09
N GLY A 86 -19.18 -8.59 14.57
CA GLY A 86 -18.12 -8.08 13.68
C GLY A 86 -17.18 -7.04 14.31
N PHE A 87 -17.30 -6.77 15.62
CA PHE A 87 -16.58 -5.70 16.32
C PHE A 87 -15.06 -5.78 16.16
N THR A 88 -14.51 -7.00 16.19
CA THR A 88 -13.09 -7.24 15.98
C THR A 88 -12.66 -6.86 14.57
N LYS A 89 -13.46 -7.20 13.55
CA LYS A 89 -13.18 -6.85 12.14
C LYS A 89 -13.18 -5.34 11.95
N ILE A 90 -14.22 -4.66 12.43
CA ILE A 90 -14.36 -3.20 12.31
C ILE A 90 -13.19 -2.48 13.00
N THR A 91 -12.85 -2.88 14.23
CA THR A 91 -11.73 -2.27 14.95
C THR A 91 -10.40 -2.50 14.23
N THR A 92 -10.16 -3.71 13.70
CA THR A 92 -8.93 -3.98 12.95
C THR A 92 -8.86 -3.24 11.62
N GLU A 93 -10.00 -3.01 10.96
CA GLU A 93 -10.07 -2.23 9.73
C GLU A 93 -9.77 -0.76 10.02
N GLU A 94 -10.35 -0.17 11.07
CA GLU A 94 -10.06 1.20 11.52
C GLU A 94 -8.58 1.37 11.92
N ASP A 95 -8.01 0.41 12.64
CA ASP A 95 -6.60 0.42 13.02
C ASP A 95 -5.69 0.34 11.79
N ASN A 96 -6.04 -0.51 10.81
CA ASN A 96 -5.30 -0.63 9.55
C ASN A 96 -5.34 0.68 8.75
N LEU A 97 -6.50 1.33 8.67
CA LEU A 97 -6.65 2.63 8.02
C LEU A 97 -5.81 3.70 8.73
N THR A 98 -5.85 3.72 10.06
CA THR A 98 -5.06 4.66 10.86
C THR A 98 -3.56 4.48 10.64
N LYS A 99 -3.06 3.24 10.67
CA LYS A 99 -1.65 2.91 10.38
C LYS A 99 -1.29 3.30 8.94
N LEU A 100 -2.17 3.07 7.98
CA LEU A 100 -1.96 3.43 6.58
C LEU A 100 -1.88 4.95 6.36
N VAL A 101 -2.76 5.73 6.98
CA VAL A 101 -2.71 7.20 6.92
C VAL A 101 -1.43 7.73 7.58
N GLN A 102 -1.06 7.20 8.75
CA GLN A 102 0.18 7.58 9.43
C GLN A 102 1.42 7.25 8.61
N PHE A 103 1.45 6.10 7.96
CA PHE A 103 2.50 5.72 7.02
C PHE A 103 2.61 6.70 5.86
N PHE A 104 1.48 7.13 5.30
CA PHE A 104 1.51 8.11 4.22
C PHE A 104 1.89 9.50 4.68
N MET A 105 1.52 9.92 5.88
CA MET A 105 1.78 11.28 6.39
C MET A 105 3.27 11.64 6.46
N GLY A 106 4.14 10.67 6.76
CA GLY A 106 5.59 10.90 6.85
C GLY A 106 6.35 10.76 5.53
N PHE A 107 5.69 10.42 4.42
CA PHE A 107 6.32 10.39 3.11
C PHE A 107 6.48 11.78 2.49
N ASP A 108 7.57 11.93 1.75
CA ASP A 108 7.87 13.10 0.93
C ASP A 108 6.88 13.22 -0.26
N ASP A 109 6.73 14.44 -0.78
CA ASP A 109 5.79 14.79 -1.87
C ASP A 109 6.09 14.01 -3.16
N SER A 110 7.33 13.55 -3.32
CA SER A 110 7.73 12.70 -4.43
C SER A 110 7.00 11.35 -4.52
N TYR A 111 6.28 10.95 -3.46
CA TYR A 111 5.45 9.74 -3.40
C TYR A 111 3.94 10.02 -3.56
N ASP A 112 3.52 11.27 -3.81
CA ASP A 112 2.10 11.64 -3.91
C ASP A 112 1.33 10.87 -4.98
N GLY A 113 1.97 10.56 -6.12
CA GLY A 113 1.34 9.74 -7.17
C GLY A 113 0.97 8.34 -6.70
N ILE A 114 1.77 7.74 -5.81
CA ILE A 114 1.53 6.42 -5.23
C ILE A 114 0.49 6.53 -4.11
N ARG A 115 0.59 7.58 -3.28
CA ARG A 115 -0.39 7.91 -2.23
C ARG A 115 -1.79 8.01 -2.83
N ASN A 116 -1.97 8.80 -3.89
CA ASN A 116 -3.27 8.98 -4.54
C ASN A 116 -3.78 7.67 -5.17
N ARG A 117 -2.90 6.90 -5.84
CA ARG A 117 -3.27 5.59 -6.39
C ARG A 117 -3.77 4.63 -5.32
N ILE A 118 -3.13 4.60 -4.16
CA ILE A 118 -3.49 3.70 -3.05
C ILE A 118 -4.78 4.16 -2.37
N LEU A 119 -5.00 5.47 -2.23
CA LEU A 119 -6.21 6.03 -1.61
C LEU A 119 -7.49 5.81 -2.43
N VAL A 120 -7.37 5.59 -3.75
CA VAL A 120 -8.51 5.32 -4.64
C VAL A 120 -8.79 3.81 -4.79
N MET A 121 -7.99 2.93 -4.16
CA MET A 121 -8.25 1.48 -4.20
C MET A 121 -9.40 1.10 -3.26
N ASP A 122 -10.38 0.35 -3.78
CA ASP A 122 -11.47 -0.26 -3.00
C ASP A 122 -11.41 -1.81 -3.13
N PRO A 123 -11.30 -2.58 -2.02
CA PRO A 123 -11.16 -2.14 -0.62
C PRO A 123 -9.74 -1.64 -0.29
N PHE A 124 -9.63 -0.78 0.73
CA PHE A 124 -8.35 -0.23 1.18
C PHE A 124 -7.33 -1.34 1.46
N PRO A 125 -6.10 -1.23 0.93
CA PRO A 125 -5.09 -2.26 1.13
C PRO A 125 -4.62 -2.30 2.58
N SER A 126 -4.23 -3.48 3.06
CA SER A 126 -3.51 -3.60 4.33
C SER A 126 -2.17 -2.87 4.28
N ILE A 127 -1.64 -2.51 5.45
CA ILE A 127 -0.34 -1.82 5.58
C ILE A 127 0.79 -2.57 4.84
N ASN A 128 0.82 -3.90 4.97
CA ASN A 128 1.82 -4.74 4.29
C ASN A 128 1.68 -4.70 2.76
N LYS A 129 0.44 -4.66 2.26
CA LYS A 129 0.17 -4.55 0.83
C LYS A 129 0.56 -3.16 0.31
N ALA A 130 0.22 -2.09 1.03
CA ALA A 130 0.65 -0.73 0.72
C ALA A 130 2.18 -0.62 0.66
N TYR A 131 2.89 -1.13 1.66
CA TYR A 131 4.35 -1.19 1.69
C TYR A 131 4.94 -1.91 0.47
N SER A 132 4.37 -3.07 0.09
CA SER A 132 4.83 -3.81 -1.09
C SER A 132 4.64 -3.04 -2.40
N ILE A 133 3.59 -2.22 -2.51
CA ILE A 133 3.33 -1.38 -3.68
C ILE A 133 4.38 -0.26 -3.74
N VAL A 134 4.66 0.38 -2.61
CA VAL A 134 5.68 1.45 -2.53
C VAL A 134 7.05 0.91 -2.92
N LEU A 135 7.47 -0.24 -2.38
CA LEU A 135 8.75 -0.88 -2.73
C LEU A 135 8.87 -1.21 -4.22
N ARG A 136 7.79 -1.68 -4.85
CA ARG A 136 7.78 -1.96 -6.29
C ARG A 136 8.02 -0.69 -7.10
N VAL A 137 7.40 0.42 -6.72
CA VAL A 137 7.55 1.69 -7.43
C VAL A 137 8.94 2.30 -7.20
N GLU A 138 9.49 2.21 -5.99
CA GLU A 138 10.86 2.63 -5.70
C GLU A 138 11.88 1.89 -6.57
N ARG A 139 11.73 0.56 -6.69
CA ARG A 139 12.57 -0.25 -7.59
C ARG A 139 12.41 0.16 -9.06
N GLN A 140 11.19 0.42 -9.52
CA GLN A 140 10.95 0.87 -10.90
C GLN A 140 11.57 2.25 -11.18
N ARG A 141 11.54 3.16 -10.21
CA ARG A 141 12.15 4.49 -10.33
C ARG A 141 13.66 4.38 -10.51
N LEU A 142 14.33 3.51 -9.76
CA LEU A 142 15.77 3.25 -9.92
C LEU A 142 16.13 2.73 -11.31
N VAL A 143 15.34 1.79 -11.85
CA VAL A 143 15.54 1.24 -13.20
C VAL A 143 15.28 2.29 -14.29
N ASN A 144 14.24 3.12 -14.13
CA ASN A 144 13.94 4.19 -15.08
C ASN A 144 15.01 5.29 -15.08
N MET A 145 15.65 5.60 -13.94
CA MET A 145 16.78 6.53 -13.91
C MET A 145 17.99 5.99 -14.69
N GLN A 146 18.32 4.69 -14.55
CA GLN A 146 19.38 4.05 -15.34
C GLN A 146 19.10 4.01 -16.85
N ASN A 147 17.83 3.88 -17.25
CA ASN A 147 17.46 3.89 -18.66
C ASN A 147 17.51 5.30 -19.28
N ASN A 148 17.33 6.36 -18.49
CA ASN A 148 17.37 7.73 -18.98
C ASN A 148 18.82 8.15 -19.32
N ASP A 149 19.81 7.70 -18.54
CA ASP A 149 21.24 7.88 -18.85
C ASP A 149 21.70 7.07 -20.09
N ASN A 150 20.98 6.01 -20.45
CA ASN A 150 21.24 5.20 -21.65
C ASN A 150 20.43 5.66 -22.88
N SER A 151 19.60 6.70 -22.76
CA SER A 151 18.66 7.11 -23.83
C SER A 151 19.25 8.09 -24.85
N GLU A 152 20.50 8.54 -24.68
CA GLU A 152 21.26 9.21 -25.73
C GLU A 152 21.94 8.17 -26.66
N GLY A 153 21.17 7.35 -27.38
CA GLY A 153 21.84 6.31 -28.19
C GLY A 153 21.03 5.38 -29.08
N VAL A 154 19.74 5.61 -29.34
CA VAL A 154 19.01 4.74 -30.28
C VAL A 154 18.28 5.56 -31.35
N ALA A 155 19.06 6.16 -32.25
CA ALA A 155 18.57 6.54 -33.56
C ALA A 155 18.39 5.28 -34.42
N LEU A 156 17.16 4.84 -34.63
CA LEU A 156 16.83 3.77 -35.58
C LEU A 156 17.09 4.26 -37.01
N HIS A 157 18.24 3.91 -37.57
CA HIS A 157 18.60 4.26 -38.94
C HIS A 157 18.06 3.21 -39.93
N THR A 158 16.90 3.45 -40.55
CA THR A 158 16.45 2.64 -41.70
C THR A 158 17.11 3.15 -42.97
N LYS A 159 18.20 2.48 -43.40
CA LYS A 159 18.91 2.81 -44.64
C LYS A 159 18.11 2.31 -45.84
N TRP A 160 17.33 3.19 -46.47
CA TRP A 160 16.74 2.96 -47.79
C TRP A 160 17.80 3.18 -48.87
N THR A 161 18.40 2.10 -49.39
CA THR A 161 19.25 2.19 -50.58
C THR A 161 18.40 2.00 -51.82
N ASN A 162 18.06 3.10 -52.46
CA ASN A 162 17.43 3.15 -53.77
C ASN A 162 18.54 3.02 -54.83
N ASN A 163 18.70 1.85 -55.45
CA ASN A 163 19.63 1.69 -56.57
C ASN A 163 18.85 1.39 -57.86
N LYS A 164 18.75 2.40 -58.73
CA LYS A 164 18.28 2.26 -60.11
C LYS A 164 19.49 1.95 -60.98
N GLY A 165 19.43 0.88 -61.78
CA GLY A 165 20.19 0.84 -63.03
C GLY A 165 20.67 -0.53 -63.52
N VAL A 166 19.91 -1.06 -64.48
CA VAL A 166 20.37 -1.82 -65.67
C VAL A 166 20.52 -3.35 -65.57
N ILE A 167 20.15 -3.97 -66.70
CA ILE A 167 20.12 -5.39 -67.11
C ILE A 167 18.77 -6.04 -66.76
N GLY A 168 17.88 -6.40 -67.70
CA GLY A 168 18.09 -6.83 -69.08
C GLY A 168 17.59 -8.27 -69.20
N GLN A 169 16.62 -8.48 -70.09
CA GLN A 169 16.10 -9.74 -70.63
C GLN A 169 14.89 -10.41 -69.96
N ARG A 170 13.82 -10.39 -70.75
CA ARG A 170 12.59 -11.18 -70.68
C ARG A 170 12.88 -12.64 -71.04
N ASN A 171 12.23 -13.56 -70.33
CA ASN A 171 11.62 -14.82 -70.77
C ASN A 171 10.90 -15.35 -69.50
N GLY A 172 9.60 -15.67 -69.46
CA GLY A 172 8.73 -16.25 -70.45
C GLY A 172 8.37 -17.67 -70.01
N TYR A 173 7.44 -17.84 -69.05
CA TYR A 173 6.73 -19.11 -68.83
C TYR A 173 5.28 -18.86 -68.40
N LYS A 174 4.37 -19.33 -69.24
CA LYS A 174 2.92 -19.42 -69.05
C LYS A 174 2.59 -20.45 -67.96
N GLY A 175 1.63 -20.14 -67.10
CA GLY A 175 0.89 -21.10 -66.28
C GLY A 175 -0.55 -20.62 -66.08
N LYS A 176 -1.52 -21.39 -66.58
CA LYS A 176 -2.96 -21.11 -66.68
C LYS A 176 -3.72 -21.35 -65.37
N GLY A 177 -4.81 -20.60 -65.20
CA GLY A 177 -6.07 -21.03 -64.56
C GLY A 177 -6.11 -20.91 -63.04
N THR A 178 -7.21 -20.57 -62.36
CA THR A 178 -8.60 -20.26 -62.72
C THR A 178 -9.17 -19.55 -61.50
N ALA A 179 -10.02 -18.54 -61.71
CA ALA A 179 -10.82 -17.95 -60.64
C ALA A 179 -11.83 -18.97 -60.11
N ASP A 180 -12.07 -19.00 -58.79
CA ASP A 180 -13.46 -18.94 -58.34
C ASP A 180 -13.66 -18.37 -56.95
N LYS A 181 -14.78 -17.67 -56.81
CA LYS A 181 -15.29 -16.93 -55.65
C LYS A 181 -16.17 -17.86 -54.81
N ARG A 182 -16.09 -17.76 -53.48
CA ARG A 182 -17.22 -17.71 -52.51
C ARG A 182 -16.69 -17.93 -51.08
N SER A 183 -16.81 -16.90 -50.24
CA SER A 183 -17.73 -16.78 -49.08
C SER A 183 -16.97 -17.01 -47.76
N LEU A 184 -16.54 -16.00 -47.00
CA LEU A 184 -17.35 -15.18 -46.06
C LEU A 184 -18.46 -16.01 -45.39
N THR A 185 -18.25 -16.44 -44.14
CA THR A 185 -18.84 -15.79 -42.95
C THR A 185 -18.40 -16.45 -41.63
N CYS A 186 -18.26 -15.59 -40.63
CA CYS A 186 -18.09 -15.85 -39.21
C CYS A 186 -19.32 -16.56 -38.62
N SER A 187 -19.11 -17.56 -37.76
CA SER A 187 -20.16 -18.11 -36.88
C SER A 187 -19.76 -17.94 -35.42
N LYS A 188 -20.47 -17.04 -34.73
CA LYS A 188 -20.70 -17.09 -33.29
C LYS A 188 -21.60 -18.30 -32.98
N SER A 189 -21.35 -18.98 -31.87
CA SER A 189 -22.38 -19.77 -31.19
C SER A 189 -22.16 -19.74 -29.67
N ASN A 190 -23.24 -19.36 -29.00
CA ASN A 190 -23.42 -19.18 -27.56
C ASN A 190 -23.77 -20.50 -26.85
N LEU A 191 -23.60 -20.46 -25.51
CA LEU A 191 -24.44 -21.05 -24.45
C LEU A 191 -24.78 -22.56 -24.51
N PHE A 192 -24.23 -23.29 -23.53
CA PHE A 192 -25.01 -23.97 -22.48
C PHE A 192 -24.30 -23.77 -21.14
#